data_AF-A0A2W4U7F1-F1
#
_entry.id   AF-A0A2W4U7F1-F1
#
_cell.length_a   1.000
_cell.length_b   1.000
_cell.length_c   1.000
_cell.angle_alpha   90.00
_cell.angle_beta   90.00
_cell.angle_gamma   90.00
#
_symmetry.space_group_name_H-M   'P 1'
#
loop_
_entity.id
_entity.type
_entity.pdbx_description
1 polymer ?
#
loop_
_entity_poly.entity_id
_entity_poly.type
_entity_poly.pdbx_seq_one_letter_code
_entity_poly.pdbx_strand_id
1 'polypeptide(L)'
;MQRNQVNGLDPSKPHWVAAVEAPSRDWSAVPGCRAHARFLVDGESKAPSLSQFELFDSRAECLAWIMANRRELSDHMPGAKIHPVPLADWLLGLS
;
A
#
# COMPACT_ATOMS: atom_id res chain seq x y z
N MET A 1 1.45 -1.71 10.90
CA MET A 1 0.84 -0.52 11.53
C MET A 1 -0.66 -0.45 11.20
N GLN A 2 -1.50 0.03 12.13
CA GLN A 2 -2.92 0.30 11.86
C GLN A 2 -3.16 1.75 11.42
N ARG A 3 -4.12 1.98 10.52
CA ARG A 3 -4.45 3.31 9.96
C ARG A 3 -4.89 4.33 11.02
N ASN A 4 -5.56 3.90 12.08
CA ASN A 4 -5.93 4.78 13.19
C ASN A 4 -4.71 5.29 14.00
N GLN A 5 -3.55 4.65 13.86
CA GLN A 5 -2.30 5.06 14.53
C GLN A 5 -1.56 6.17 13.76
N VAL A 6 -2.00 6.54 12.56
CA VAL A 6 -1.34 7.57 11.72
C VAL A 6 -1.21 8.91 12.45
N ASN A 7 -2.19 9.28 13.27
CA ASN A 7 -2.16 10.52 14.03
C ASN A 7 -1.03 10.58 15.07
N GLY A 8 -0.42 9.43 15.40
CA GLY A 8 0.74 9.35 16.30
C GLY A 8 2.09 9.45 15.58
N LEU A 9 2.12 9.54 14.26
CA LEU A 9 3.36 9.71 13.50
C LEU A 9 3.87 11.13 13.60
N ASP A 10 5.19 11.28 13.64
CA ASP A 10 5.86 12.57 13.54
C ASP A 10 5.61 13.16 12.14
N PRO A 11 4.86 14.26 12.01
CA PRO A 11 4.52 14.85 10.72
C PRO A 11 5.72 15.52 10.04
N SER A 12 6.82 15.75 10.77
CA SER A 12 8.04 16.34 10.21
C SER A 12 8.93 15.33 9.49
N LYS A 13 8.63 14.03 9.63
CA LYS A 13 9.38 12.95 8.98
C LYS A 13 8.62 12.40 7.76
N PRO A 14 9.33 12.09 6.66
CA PRO A 14 8.72 11.41 5.55
C PRO A 14 8.40 9.96 5.95
N HIS A 15 7.15 9.57 5.73
CA HIS A 15 6.68 8.21 5.95
C HIS A 15 6.30 7.59 4.63
N TRP A 16 6.84 6.41 4.33
CA TRP A 16 6.59 5.71 3.07
C TRP A 16 5.81 4.43 3.31
N VAL A 17 4.97 4.09 2.34
CA VAL A 17 4.15 2.87 2.37
C VAL A 17 4.09 2.25 0.98
N ALA A 18 3.91 0.93 0.94
CA ALA A 18 3.54 0.25 -0.30
C ALA A 18 2.04 0.43 -0.54
N ALA A 19 1.69 0.87 -1.74
CA ALA A 19 0.31 1.12 -2.13
C ALA A 19 0.00 0.51 -3.50
N VAL A 20 -1.28 0.29 -3.75
CA VAL A 20 -1.78 -0.30 -4.98
C VAL A 20 -3.13 0.30 -5.35
N GLU A 21 -3.39 0.39 -6.64
CA GLU A 21 -4.71 0.69 -7.19
C GLU A 21 -5.31 -0.54 -7.84
N ALA A 22 -6.61 -0.75 -7.63
CA ALA A 22 -7.32 -1.84 -8.29
C ALA A 22 -7.26 -1.65 -9.82
N PRO A 23 -6.72 -2.62 -10.58
CA PRO A 23 -6.55 -2.51 -12.03
C PRO A 23 -7.90 -2.53 -12.78
N SER A 24 -8.95 -3.06 -12.15
CA SER A 24 -10.29 -3.16 -12.72
C SER A 24 -11.36 -3.09 -11.64
N ARG A 25 -12.63 -2.92 -12.05
CA ARG A 25 -13.77 -3.16 -11.17
C ARG A 25 -13.82 -4.64 -10.78
N ASP A 26 -14.32 -4.92 -9.58
CA ASP A 26 -14.48 -6.27 -9.05
C ASP A 26 -13.17 -7.09 -9.14
N TRP A 27 -12.04 -6.41 -8.92
CA TRP A 27 -10.72 -7.02 -8.94
C TRP A 27 -10.65 -8.21 -7.96
N SER A 28 -10.04 -9.32 -8.39
CA SER A 28 -10.07 -10.59 -7.67
C SER A 28 -9.48 -10.53 -6.26
N ALA A 29 -8.52 -9.64 -6.01
CA ALA A 29 -7.95 -9.45 -4.67
C ALA A 29 -8.91 -8.72 -3.71
N VAL A 30 -9.84 -7.91 -4.25
CA VAL A 30 -10.84 -7.15 -3.47
C VAL A 30 -12.19 -7.14 -4.21
N PRO A 31 -13.01 -8.21 -4.09
CA PRO A 31 -14.32 -8.27 -4.74
C PRO A 31 -15.22 -7.10 -4.33
N GLY A 32 -15.99 -6.55 -5.27
CA GLY A 32 -16.86 -5.39 -5.03
C GLY A 32 -16.16 -4.03 -5.17
N CYS A 33 -14.84 -3.98 -5.36
CA CYS A 33 -14.12 -2.72 -5.53
C CYS A 33 -14.41 -2.05 -6.88
N ARG A 34 -14.21 -0.73 -6.93
CA ARG A 34 -14.20 0.03 -8.19
C ARG A 34 -12.82 -0.08 -8.84
N ALA A 35 -12.75 0.12 -10.15
CA ALA A 35 -11.49 0.38 -10.81
C ALA A 35 -10.80 1.60 -10.17
N HIS A 36 -9.47 1.55 -10.05
CA HIS A 36 -8.64 2.56 -9.39
C HIS A 36 -8.95 2.78 -7.90
N ALA A 37 -9.67 1.86 -7.26
CA ALA A 37 -9.81 1.88 -5.81
C ALA A 37 -8.43 1.77 -5.15
N ARG A 38 -8.17 2.64 -4.18
CA ARG A 38 -6.85 2.84 -3.56
C ARG A 38 -6.73 2.01 -2.29
N PHE A 39 -5.69 1.19 -2.23
CA PHE A 39 -5.39 0.34 -1.08
C PHE A 39 -3.94 0.53 -0.65
N LEU A 40 -3.70 0.34 0.64
CA LEU A 40 -2.35 0.13 1.15
C LEU A 40 -2.04 -1.38 1.10
N VAL A 41 -0.77 -1.75 1.20
CA VAL A 41 -0.37 -3.14 1.26
C VAL A 41 -0.06 -3.51 2.71
N ASP A 42 -0.74 -4.54 3.21
CA ASP A 42 -0.45 -5.12 4.50
C ASP A 42 0.92 -5.81 4.50
N GLY A 43 1.73 -5.46 5.50
CA GLY A 43 3.08 -5.99 5.69
C GLY A 43 3.09 -7.49 5.98
N GLU A 44 2.09 -8.01 6.67
CA GLU A 44 2.04 -9.43 7.05
C GLU A 44 1.43 -10.27 5.92
N SER A 45 0.17 -9.99 5.57
CA SER A 45 -0.59 -10.77 4.59
C SER A 45 -0.16 -10.53 3.15
N LYS A 46 0.63 -9.49 2.87
CA LYS A 46 1.02 -9.07 1.50
C LYS A 46 -0.20 -8.83 0.60
N ALA A 47 -1.31 -8.39 1.18
CA ALA A 47 -2.57 -8.20 0.50
C ALA A 47 -3.04 -6.74 0.56
N PRO A 48 -3.99 -6.33 -0.31
CA PRO A 48 -4.61 -5.01 -0.23
C PRO A 48 -5.35 -4.83 1.10
N SER A 49 -5.16 -3.69 1.74
CA SER A 49 -5.79 -3.37 3.01
C SER A 49 -6.18 -1.89 3.09
N LEU A 50 -7.29 -1.64 3.80
CA LEU A 50 -7.76 -0.29 4.11
C LEU A 50 -7.30 0.18 5.48
N SER A 51 -6.87 -0.75 6.35
CA SER A 51 -6.64 -0.49 7.76
C SER A 51 -5.25 -0.88 8.25
N GLN A 52 -4.52 -1.74 7.53
CA GLN A 52 -3.20 -2.22 7.94
C GLN A 52 -2.17 -2.06 6.83
N PHE A 53 -0.94 -1.72 7.20
CA PHE A 53 0.17 -1.53 6.26
C PHE A 53 1.52 -1.54 6.98
N GLU A 54 2.58 -1.78 6.21
CA GLU A 54 3.95 -1.60 6.66
C GLU A 54 4.43 -0.15 6.45
N LEU A 55 5.17 0.38 7.41
CA LEU A 55 5.73 1.73 7.37
C LEU A 55 7.23 1.67 7.11
N PHE A 56 7.74 2.55 6.25
CA PHE A 56 9.15 2.65 5.93
C PHE A 56 9.65 4.09 6.11
N ASP A 57 10.90 4.23 6.55
CA ASP A 57 11.52 5.54 6.77
C ASP A 57 11.97 6.19 5.45
N SER A 58 12.10 5.39 4.39
CA SER A 58 12.48 5.89 3.07
C SER A 58 11.81 5.17 1.90
N ARG A 59 11.76 5.85 0.75
CA ARG A 59 11.33 5.25 -0.52
C ARG A 59 12.16 4.03 -0.91
N ALA A 60 13.47 4.08 -0.64
CA ALA A 60 14.40 3.02 -1.01
C ALA A 60 14.13 1.73 -0.22
N GLU A 61 13.89 1.85 1.08
CA GLU A 61 13.51 0.72 1.94
C GLU A 61 12.17 0.11 1.50
N CYS A 62 11.17 0.95 1.23
CA CYS A 62 9.88 0.48 0.74
C CYS A 62 10.02 -0.27 -0.60
N LEU A 63 10.82 0.27 -1.53
CA LEU A 63 11.08 -0.40 -2.81
C LEU A 63 11.84 -1.72 -2.62
N ALA A 64 12.85 -1.75 -1.75
CA ALA A 64 13.58 -2.96 -1.43
C ALA A 64 12.66 -4.04 -0.86
N TRP A 65 11.72 -3.67 0.02
CA TRP A 65 10.70 -4.58 0.54
C TRP A 65 9.77 -5.10 -0.56
N ILE A 66 9.28 -4.23 -1.46
CA ILE A 66 8.44 -4.64 -2.60
C ILE A 66 9.19 -5.66 -3.48
N MET A 67 10.47 -5.39 -3.76
CA MET A 67 11.30 -6.28 -4.58
C MET A 67 11.55 -7.62 -3.89
N ALA A 68 11.84 -7.62 -2.59
CA ALA A 68 12.08 -8.83 -1.81
C ALA A 68 10.84 -9.74 -1.74
N ASN A 69 9.64 -9.14 -1.68
CA ASN A 69 8.36 -9.86 -1.55
C ASN A 69 7.60 -9.99 -2.89
N ARG A 70 8.24 -9.69 -4.02
CA ARG A 70 7.61 -9.59 -5.35
C ARG A 70 6.68 -10.76 -5.69
N ARG A 71 7.09 -11.99 -5.38
CA ARG A 71 6.35 -13.20 -5.71
C ARG A 71 5.01 -13.23 -4.97
N GLU A 72 5.03 -13.19 -3.64
CA GLU A 72 3.84 -13.18 -2.79
C GLU A 72 2.91 -12.03 -3.14
N LEU A 73 3.48 -10.84 -3.35
CA LEU A 73 2.74 -9.66 -3.76
C LEU A 73 2.02 -9.86 -5.10
N SER A 74 2.67 -10.50 -6.08
CA SER A 74 2.06 -10.75 -7.39
C SER A 74 0.98 -11.84 -7.33
N ASP A 75 1.17 -12.83 -6.46
CA ASP A 75 0.20 -13.92 -6.23
C ASP A 75 -1.08 -13.39 -5.55
N HIS A 76 -0.94 -12.49 -4.57
CA HIS A 76 -2.08 -11.90 -3.85
C HIS A 76 -2.72 -10.70 -4.56
N MET A 77 -1.98 -10.00 -5.42
CA MET A 77 -2.44 -8.81 -6.12
C MET A 77 -2.25 -8.93 -7.64
N PRO A 78 -2.92 -9.90 -8.29
CA PRO A 78 -2.70 -10.20 -9.69
C PRO A 78 -3.07 -9.02 -10.58
N GLY A 79 -2.16 -8.68 -11.50
CA GLY A 79 -2.36 -7.62 -12.50
C GLY A 79 -2.28 -6.19 -11.96
N ALA A 80 -2.08 -6.00 -10.65
CA ALA A 80 -1.93 -4.68 -10.07
C ALA A 80 -0.46 -4.27 -9.99
N LYS A 81 -0.21 -2.96 -10.07
CA LYS A 81 1.12 -2.40 -9.87
C LYS A 81 1.25 -1.84 -8.47
N ILE A 82 2.27 -2.29 -7.75
CA ILE A 82 2.55 -1.87 -6.38
C ILE A 82 3.66 -0.84 -6.43
N HIS A 83 3.46 0.29 -5.75
CA HIS A 83 4.38 1.42 -5.78
C HIS A 83 4.65 1.95 -4.37
N PRO A 84 5.88 2.40 -4.08
CA PRO A 84 6.16 3.15 -2.86
C PRO A 84 5.60 4.58 -3.01
N VAL A 85 4.79 5.00 -2.04
CA VAL A 85 4.19 6.35 -2.01
C VAL A 85 4.42 7.04 -0.65
N PRO A 86 4.51 8.39 -0.61
CA PRO A 86 4.44 9.13 0.64
C PRO A 86 3.06 8.91 1.30
N LEU A 87 3.06 8.50 2.57
CA LEU A 87 1.82 8.17 3.29
C LEU A 87 0.88 9.37 3.39
N ALA A 88 1.42 10.56 3.68
CA ALA A 88 0.62 11.78 3.81
C ALA A 88 -0.14 12.10 2.50
N ASP A 89 0.59 12.14 1.38
CA ASP A 89 0.01 12.41 0.05
C ASP A 89 -1.03 11.34 -0.31
N TRP A 90 -0.70 10.08 -0.06
CA TRP A 90 -1.61 8.98 -0.34
C TRP A 90 -2.92 9.12 0.43
N LEU A 91 -2.87 9.40 1.74
CA LEU A 91 -4.07 9.59 2.56
C LEU A 91 -4.92 10.79 2.13
N LEU A 92 -4.30 11.81 1.53
CA LEU A 92 -4.98 13.00 1.01
C LEU A 92 -5.56 12.81 -0.40
N GLY A 93 -5.34 11.68 -1.06
CA GLY A 93 -5.79 11.52 -2.45
C GLY A 93 -4.81 12.01 -3.50
N LEU A 94 -3.58 12.32 -3.10
CA LEU A 94 -2.53 12.86 -3.97
C LEU A 94 -1.61 11.71 -4.38
N SER A 95 -1.33 11.59 -5.68
CA SER A 95 -0.49 10.54 -6.29
C SER A 95 0.25 11.07 -7.50
#